data_AF-L8LW94-F1
#
_entry.id   AF-L8LW94-F1
#
_cell.length_a   1.000
_cell.length_b   1.000
_cell.length_c   1.000
_cell.angle_alpha   90.00
_cell.angle_beta   90.00
_cell.angle_gamma   90.00
#
_symmetry.space_group_name_H-M   'P 1'
#
loop_
_entity.id
_entity.type
_entity.pdbx_description
1 polymer ?
#
loop_
_entity_poly.entity_id
_entity_poly.type
_entity_poly.pdbx_seq_one_letter_code
_entity_poly.pdbx_strand_id
1 'polypeptide(L)' 'MFNNLGAVDRLIRLVIASVLFYFGLLVYSSSTLGVGLTIVGVVMAISALAGSCLLYGLFGINTRKQNPQGN' A
#
# COMPACT_ATOMS: atom_id res chain seq x y z
N MET A 1 11.74 2.45 20.66
CA MET A 1 10.35 2.91 20.51
C MET A 1 9.89 2.44 19.13
N PHE A 2 8.94 1.52 19.10
CA PHE A 2 8.57 0.75 17.90
C PHE A 2 7.98 1.65 16.81
N ASN A 3 8.80 2.09 15.85
CA ASN A 3 8.31 2.71 14.62
C ASN A 3 7.78 1.63 13.67
N ASN A 4 6.65 1.03 14.03
CA ASN A 4 5.92 0.05 13.21
C ASN A 4 4.95 0.70 12.22
N LEU A 5 5.03 2.02 12.01
CA LEU A 5 4.19 2.75 11.06
C LEU A 5 4.29 2.16 9.64
N GLY A 6 5.49 1.78 9.18
CA GLY A 6 5.67 1.24 7.83
C GLY A 6 5.07 -0.15 7.62
N ALA A 7 5.08 -1.02 8.64
CA ALA A 7 4.52 -2.37 8.52
C ALA A 7 2.99 -2.36 8.66
N VAL A 8 2.46 -1.52 9.57
CA VAL A 8 1.02 -1.35 9.76
C VAL A 8 0.38 -0.65 8.56
N ASP A 9 0.99 0.40 8.02
CA ASP A 9 0.52 1.08 6.79
C ASP A 9 0.46 0.10 5.60
N ARG A 10 1.52 -0.72 5.42
CA ARG A 10 1.56 -1.76 4.39
C ARG A 10 0.45 -2.78 4.54
N LEU A 11 0.19 -3.23 5.76
CA LEU A 11 -0.88 -4.19 6.05
C LEU A 11 -2.26 -3.59 5.75
N ILE A 12 -2.52 -2.37 6.22
CA ILE A 12 -3.79 -1.66 5.96
C ILE A 12 -4.00 -1.49 4.46
N ARG A 13 -2.96 -1.11 3.71
CA ARG A 13 -3.03 -0.91 2.25
C ARG A 13 -3.27 -2.21 1.49
N LEU A 14 -2.70 -3.32 1.93
CA LEU A 14 -3.00 -4.66 1.40
C LEU A 14 -4.45 -5.06 1.68
N VAL A 15 -4.96 -4.80 2.89
CA VAL A 15 -6.34 -5.09 3.25
C VAL A 15 -7.31 -4.30 2.38
N ILE A 16 -7.10 -2.98 2.22
CA ILE A 16 -7.94 -2.14 1.36
C ILE A 16 -7.90 -2.61 -0.09
N ALA A 17 -6.70 -2.92 -0.62
CA ALA A 17 -6.55 -3.42 -1.98
C ALA A 17 -7.29 -4.76 -2.19
N SER A 18 -7.21 -5.67 -1.21
CA SER A 18 -7.90 -6.96 -1.26
C SER A 18 -9.42 -6.80 -1.22
N VAL A 19 -9.95 -5.89 -0.39
CA VAL A 19 -11.38 -5.57 -0.36
C VAL A 19 -11.86 -4.99 -1.68
N LEU A 20 -11.15 -3.99 -2.22
CA LEU A 20 -11.50 -3.37 -3.51
C LEU A 20 -11.49 -4.38 -4.65
N PHE A 21 -10.49 -5.26 -4.68
CA PHE A 21 -10.37 -6.33 -5.66
C PHE A 21 -11.51 -7.36 -5.54
N TYR A 22 -11.86 -7.77 -4.31
CA TYR A 22 -12.99 -8.66 -4.04
C TYR A 22 -14.32 -8.05 -4.53
N PHE A 23 -14.59 -6.78 -4.19
CA PHE A 23 -15.80 -6.09 -4.64
C PHE A 23 -15.83 -5.91 -6.16
N GLY A 24 -14.69 -5.57 -6.79
CA GLY A 24 -14.58 -5.44 -8.24
C GLY A 24 -14.87 -6.74 -8.99
N LEU A 25 -14.33 -7.87 -8.50
CA LEU A 25 -14.47 -9.17 -9.15
C LEU A 25 -15.72 -9.96 -8.80
N LEU A 26 -16.27 -9.85 -7.58
CA LEU A 26 -17.38 -10.71 -7.15
C LEU A 26 -18.70 -9.96 -7.03
N VAL A 27 -18.69 -8.72 -6.52
CA VAL A 27 -19.92 -7.94 -6.31
C VAL A 27 -20.31 -7.18 -7.56
N TYR A 28 -19.34 -6.57 -8.24
CA TYR A 28 -19.56 -5.67 -9.37
C TYR A 28 -19.05 -6.21 -10.72
N SER A 29 -18.81 -7.52 -10.79
CA SER A 29 -18.12 -8.24 -11.89
C SER A 29 -18.59 -7.88 -13.31
N SER A 30 -19.89 -7.64 -13.50
CA SER A 30 -20.50 -7.37 -14.81
C SER A 30 -20.78 -5.89 -15.09
N SER A 31 -20.28 -5.00 -14.23
CA SER A 31 -20.53 -3.55 -14.32
C SER A 31 -19.24 -2.79 -14.66
N THR A 32 -19.37 -1.65 -15.34
CA THR A 32 -18.25 -0.74 -15.62
C THR A 32 -17.54 -0.31 -14.33
N LEU A 33 -18.30 -0.20 -13.23
CA LEU A 33 -17.76 0.10 -11.90
C LEU A 33 -16.83 -1.01 -11.38
N GLY A 34 -17.16 -2.29 -11.64
CA GLY A 34 -16.33 -3.43 -11.24
C GLY A 34 -14.96 -3.44 -11.91
N VAL A 35 -14.90 -3.11 -13.20
CA VAL A 35 -13.63 -2.96 -13.93
C VAL A 35 -12.78 -1.86 -13.31
N GLY A 36 -13.38 -0.70 -13.01
CA GLY A 36 -12.70 0.41 -12.33
C GLY A 36 -12.15 0.01 -10.95
N LEU A 37 -12.97 -0.60 -10.10
CA LEU A 37 -12.55 -1.09 -8.78
C LEU A 37 -11.42 -2.12 -8.85
N THR A 38 -11.48 -3.02 -9.84
CA THR A 38 -10.47 -4.06 -10.04
C THR A 38 -9.12 -3.45 -10.41
N ILE A 39 -9.10 -2.49 -11.35
CA ILE A 39 -7.87 -1.78 -11.74
C ILE A 39 -7.28 -1.03 -10.54
N VAL A 40 -8.09 -0.29 -9.79
CA VAL A 40 -7.64 0.43 -8.59
C VAL A 40 -7.09 -0.54 -7.53
N GLY A 41 -7.77 -1.66 -7.31
CA GLY A 41 -7.33 -2.73 -6.39
C GLY A 41 -5.96 -3.30 -6.78
N VAL A 42 -5.75 -3.60 -8.06
CA VAL A 42 -4.47 -4.12 -8.58
C VAL A 42 -3.34 -3.11 -8.40
N VAL A 43 -3.55 -1.84 -8.78
CA VAL A 43 -2.53 -0.78 -8.64
C VAL A 43 -2.17 -0.57 -7.17
N MET A 44 -3.16 -0.58 -6.28
CA MET A 44 -2.96 -0.44 -4.84
C MET A 44 -2.23 -1.65 -4.23
N ALA A 45 -2.53 -2.87 -4.69
CA ALA A 45 -1.84 -4.09 -4.27
C ALA A 45 -0.37 -4.09 -4.69
N ILE A 46 -0.07 -3.73 -5.95
CA ILE A 46 1.31 -3.58 -6.44
C ILE A 46 2.06 -2.53 -5.63
N SER A 47 1.41 -1.40 -5.33
CA SER A 47 1.97 -0.33 -4.49
C SER A 47 2.27 -0.80 -3.06
N ALA A 48 1.46 -1.70 -2.50
CA ALA A 48 1.69 -2.26 -1.16
C ALA A 48 2.78 -3.36 -1.16
N LEU A 49 2.92 -4.11 -2.25
CA LEU A 49 3.95 -5.14 -2.42
C LEU A 49 5.33 -4.54 -2.65
N ALA A 50 5.43 -3.40 -3.35
CA ALA A 50 6.66 -2.65 -3.57
C ALA A 50 7.32 -2.10 -2.27
N GLY A 51 6.74 -2.38 -1.09
CA GLY A 51 7.41 -2.30 0.22
C GLY A 51 7.56 -0.89 0.79
N SER A 52 7.36 0.12 -0.03
CA SER A 52 7.18 1.50 0.37
C SER A 52 6.03 2.02 -0.46
N CYS A 53 5.07 2.67 0.19
CA CYS A 53 4.23 3.60 -0.54
C CYS A 53 5.19 4.44 -1.40
N LEU A 54 4.94 4.60 -2.71
CA LEU A 54 5.77 5.43 -3.60
C LEU A 54 6.14 6.76 -2.91
N LEU A 55 5.24 7.29 -2.09
CA LEU A 55 5.43 8.44 -1.21
C LEU A 55 6.60 8.34 -0.22
N TYR A 56 6.86 7.21 0.45
CA TYR A 56 8.00 7.10 1.39
C TYR A 56 9.35 7.07 0.66
N GLY A 57 9.39 6.44 -0.53
CA GLY A 57 10.55 6.45 -1.42
C GLY A 57 10.74 7.79 -2.14
N LEU A 58 9.66 8.46 -2.53
CA LEU A 58 9.65 9.76 -3.22
C LEU A 58 9.90 10.92 -2.24
N PHE A 59 9.41 10.83 -1.00
CA PHE A 59 9.74 11.77 0.08
C PHE A 59 11.07 11.42 0.77
N GLY A 60 11.74 10.33 0.41
CA GLY A 60 13.06 9.97 0.97
C GLY A 60 13.05 9.83 2.49
N ILE A 61 11.89 9.51 3.10
CA ILE A 61 11.77 9.41 4.56
C ILE A 61 12.39 8.10 5.00
N ASN A 62 13.70 8.13 5.17
CA ASN A 62 14.46 7.06 5.76
C ASN A 62 14.25 7.10 7.28
N THR A 63 13.31 6.31 7.81
CA THR A 63 13.12 6.18 9.27
C THR A 63 14.28 5.46 9.97
N ARG A 64 15.38 5.14 9.27
CA ARG A 64 16.64 4.92 9.98
C ARG A 64 16.95 6.21 10.72
N LYS A 65 16.84 6.19 12.05
CA LYS A 65 17.70 7.05 12.87
C LYS A 65 19.12 6.76 12.37
N GLN A 66 19.72 7.69 11.64
CA GLN A 66 21.17 7.76 11.62
C GLN A 66 21.53 7.88 13.11
N ASN A 67 22.09 6.81 13.67
CA ASN A 67 22.89 7.00 14.87
C ASN A 67 23.86 8.13 14.51
N PRO A 68 23.94 9.22 15.29
CA PRO A 68 25.04 10.13 15.17
C PRO A 68 26.28 9.33 15.54
N GLN A 69 26.91 8.70 14.56
CA GLN A 69 28.25 8.14 14.66
C GLN A 69 29.15 9.36 14.62
N GLY A 70 29.38 9.93 15.81
CA GLY A 70 30.53 10.77 16.03
C GLY A 70 31.78 9.91 15.96
N ASN A 71 32.57 10.13 14.92
CA ASN A 71 34.04 10.22 14.93
C ASN A 71 34.54 10.55 13.52
#